data_AF-A0A1Y2CAM1-F1
#
_entry.id   AF-A0A1Y2CAM1-F1
#
_cell.length_a   1.000
_cell.length_b   1.000
_cell.length_c   1.000
_cell.angle_alpha   90.00
_cell.angle_beta   90.00
_cell.angle_gamma   90.00
#
_symmetry.space_group_name_H-M   'P 1'
#
loop_
_entity.id
_entity.type
_entity.pdbx_description
1 polymer ?
#
loop_
_entity_poly.entity_id
_entity_poly.type
_entity_poly.pdbx_seq_one_letter_code
_entity_poly.pdbx_strand_id
1 'polypeptide(L)'
;MEDLISNQIFGIINDAAASLQELTTLQATYFRQNKWNRNRKQTSNFYFYTYPTGTLFGYAYPDESPTRKVMMITQDPNNFLISFWQCDPMGSPLSPPLFSDIGYVQKSLRSGNIRTMNFVSVRLSKIASTIPYPTFSGFLDVTSGKLVASSDPSINLLTNDGYGILPLGSVNNTFVQDLANYYASSFQSATTIAQILDFVQNMDQSGKEKIYVNRNINGVNWLLELKVMPLLGQRFIFAVFINIDFVQADIKASGEKTGFMMLGIILAFLLLGGLFSWTIASQLGLVAKQIDLLKQLKFSEVLNKEEGVKGRSFIFELANLQQAFFEWRRRLQNV
;
A
#
# COMPACT_ATOMS: atom_id res chain seq x y z
N MET A 1 7.05 3.09 -14.62
CA MET A 1 7.15 3.72 -13.28
C MET A 1 5.78 3.74 -12.61
N GLU A 2 4.72 4.14 -13.32
CA GLU A 2 3.32 4.02 -12.87
C GLU A 2 2.94 2.59 -12.49
N ASP A 3 3.31 1.58 -13.30
CA ASP A 3 3.10 0.17 -12.95
C ASP A 3 3.85 -0.28 -11.69
N LEU A 4 4.99 0.32 -11.38
CA LEU A 4 5.80 -0.06 -10.21
C LEU A 4 5.19 0.49 -8.92
N ILE A 5 4.74 1.75 -8.94
CA ILE A 5 4.10 2.42 -7.81
C ILE A 5 2.70 1.84 -7.58
N SER A 6 1.96 1.61 -8.66
CA SER A 6 0.70 0.86 -8.67
C SER A 6 0.93 -0.51 -8.00
N ASN A 7 1.87 -1.32 -8.47
CA ASN A 7 2.14 -2.63 -7.87
C ASN A 7 2.58 -2.56 -6.39
N GLN A 8 3.29 -1.51 -5.95
CA GLN A 8 3.66 -1.34 -4.54
C GLN A 8 2.45 -0.99 -3.66
N ILE A 9 1.62 -0.04 -4.08
CA ILE A 9 0.40 0.34 -3.35
C ILE A 9 -0.56 -0.84 -3.30
N PHE A 10 -0.75 -1.51 -4.43
CA PHE A 10 -1.59 -2.70 -4.52
C PHE A 10 -1.00 -3.90 -3.77
N GLY A 11 0.32 -3.99 -3.64
CA GLY A 11 0.99 -4.93 -2.75
C GLY A 11 0.58 -4.68 -1.30
N ILE A 12 0.67 -3.43 -0.83
CA ILE A 12 0.27 -3.05 0.55
C ILE A 12 -1.22 -3.35 0.79
N ILE A 13 -2.08 -3.08 -0.20
CA ILE A 13 -3.52 -3.35 -0.06
C ILE A 13 -3.80 -4.87 -0.08
N ASN A 14 -3.13 -5.63 -0.95
CA ASN A 14 -3.27 -7.09 -1.00
C ASN A 14 -2.72 -7.74 0.28
N ASP A 15 -1.59 -7.26 0.81
CA ASP A 15 -1.02 -7.71 2.07
C ASP A 15 -1.93 -7.36 3.24
N ALA A 16 -2.57 -6.18 3.21
CA ALA A 16 -3.56 -5.81 4.22
C ALA A 16 -4.83 -6.65 4.12
N ALA A 17 -5.28 -7.00 2.91
CA ALA A 17 -6.43 -7.88 2.67
C ALA A 17 -6.12 -9.34 3.06
N ALA A 18 -4.93 -9.84 2.73
CA ALA A 18 -4.42 -11.14 3.14
C ALA A 18 -4.24 -11.20 4.66
N SER A 19 -3.72 -10.14 5.28
CA SER A 19 -3.63 -10.00 6.74
C SER A 19 -5.01 -9.96 7.40
N LEU A 20 -6.00 -9.36 6.74
CA LEU A 20 -7.39 -9.37 7.20
C LEU A 20 -7.96 -10.79 7.15
N GLN A 21 -7.72 -11.50 6.04
CA GLN A 21 -8.11 -12.89 5.84
C GLN A 21 -7.42 -13.80 6.87
N GLU A 22 -6.12 -13.61 7.09
CA GLU A 22 -5.34 -14.31 8.10
C GLU A 22 -5.88 -14.00 9.50
N LEU A 23 -6.14 -12.74 9.86
CA LEU A 23 -6.75 -12.37 11.14
C LEU A 23 -8.10 -13.03 11.35
N THR A 24 -8.98 -13.08 10.34
CA THR A 24 -10.25 -13.82 10.43
C THR A 24 -10.03 -15.32 10.59
N THR A 25 -9.03 -15.89 9.90
CA THR A 25 -8.70 -17.32 9.98
C THR A 25 -8.04 -17.68 11.31
N LEU A 26 -7.21 -16.80 11.85
CA LEU A 26 -6.49 -16.90 13.12
C LEU A 26 -7.49 -16.74 14.29
N GLN A 27 -8.44 -15.81 14.19
CA GLN A 27 -9.57 -15.71 15.12
C GLN A 27 -10.41 -16.99 15.10
N ALA A 28 -10.69 -17.55 13.92
CA ALA A 28 -11.38 -18.84 13.81
C ALA A 28 -10.55 -20.01 14.38
N THR A 29 -9.22 -19.98 14.25
CA THR A 29 -8.31 -21.03 14.72
C THR A 29 -8.07 -20.99 16.22
N TYR A 30 -7.80 -19.80 16.79
CA TYR A 30 -7.70 -19.62 18.24
C TYR A 30 -8.99 -19.96 18.96
N PHE A 31 -10.13 -19.74 18.29
CA PHE A 31 -11.43 -20.19 18.75
C PHE A 31 -11.54 -21.73 18.75
N ARG A 32 -11.20 -22.42 17.64
CA ARG A 32 -11.20 -23.90 17.57
C ARG A 32 -10.29 -24.56 18.61
N GLN A 33 -9.20 -23.90 18.98
CA GLN A 33 -8.22 -24.42 19.94
C GLN A 33 -8.50 -24.01 21.40
N ASN A 34 -9.59 -23.26 21.65
CA ASN A 34 -9.96 -22.78 22.99
C ASN A 34 -8.84 -22.00 23.72
N LYS A 35 -7.99 -21.29 22.96
CA LYS A 35 -6.79 -20.57 23.47
C LYS A 35 -7.04 -19.09 23.78
N TRP A 36 -8.30 -18.65 23.85
CA TRP A 36 -8.64 -17.25 24.10
C TRP A 36 -8.37 -16.89 25.56
N ASN A 37 -7.29 -16.14 25.80
CA ASN A 37 -6.82 -15.83 27.16
C ASN A 37 -7.78 -14.89 27.92
N ARG A 38 -7.85 -15.09 29.24
CA ARG A 38 -8.86 -14.60 30.22
C ARG A 38 -8.74 -13.11 30.61
N ASN A 39 -8.51 -12.19 29.69
CA ASN A 39 -8.61 -10.74 29.99
C ASN A 39 -9.85 -10.15 29.31
N ARG A 40 -11.02 -10.46 29.88
CA ARG A 40 -12.35 -10.03 29.42
C ARG A 40 -12.87 -8.88 30.28
N LYS A 41 -12.55 -7.63 29.96
CA LYS A 41 -13.18 -6.47 30.63
C LYS A 41 -14.13 -5.67 29.76
N GLN A 42 -14.12 -5.80 28.43
CA GLN A 42 -14.87 -4.86 27.56
C GLN A 42 -15.42 -5.41 26.24
N THR A 43 -15.46 -6.73 26.02
CA THR A 43 -16.05 -7.29 24.78
C THR A 43 -17.28 -8.12 25.11
N SER A 44 -18.41 -7.80 24.50
CA SER A 44 -19.63 -8.61 24.60
C SER A 44 -19.35 -9.97 23.95
N ASN A 45 -19.36 -11.05 24.75
CA ASN A 45 -18.87 -12.39 24.39
C ASN A 45 -19.86 -13.17 23.49
N PHE A 46 -20.23 -12.62 22.35
CA PHE A 46 -21.03 -13.33 21.34
C PHE A 46 -20.10 -13.92 20.28
N TYR A 47 -20.07 -15.25 20.19
CA TYR A 47 -19.46 -15.96 19.06
C TYR A 47 -20.56 -16.50 18.16
N PHE A 48 -20.48 -16.27 16.85
CA PHE A 48 -21.32 -16.92 15.86
C PHE A 48 -20.45 -17.40 14.68
N TYR A 49 -20.72 -18.62 14.22
CA TYR A 49 -20.18 -19.23 13.02
C TYR A 49 -21.35 -19.41 12.05
N THR A 50 -21.16 -18.98 10.81
CA THR A 50 -22.09 -19.26 9.72
C THR A 50 -21.47 -20.33 8.83
N TYR A 51 -22.12 -21.49 8.74
CA TYR A 51 -21.71 -22.51 7.78
C TYR A 51 -21.96 -22.02 6.34
N PRO A 52 -21.30 -22.61 5.32
CA PRO A 52 -21.58 -22.31 3.91
C PRO A 52 -23.06 -22.44 3.51
N THR A 53 -23.82 -23.25 4.25
CA THR A 53 -25.28 -23.44 4.10
C THR A 53 -26.13 -22.36 4.77
N GLY A 54 -25.52 -21.34 5.38
CA GLY A 54 -26.23 -20.25 6.05
C GLY A 54 -26.69 -20.55 7.48
N THR A 55 -26.34 -21.71 8.04
CA THR A 55 -26.69 -22.08 9.42
C THR A 55 -25.80 -21.37 10.43
N LEU A 56 -26.43 -20.69 11.38
CA LEU A 56 -25.80 -20.01 12.50
C LEU A 56 -25.61 -20.98 13.68
N PHE A 57 -24.40 -21.01 14.22
CA PHE A 57 -24.06 -21.70 15.46
C PHE A 57 -23.19 -20.80 16.33
N GLY A 58 -23.47 -20.70 17.62
CA GLY A 58 -22.77 -19.74 18.46
C GLY A 58 -22.86 -20.03 19.95
N TYR A 59 -21.99 -19.38 20.72
CA TYR A 59 -22.07 -19.35 22.18
C TYR A 59 -22.06 -17.90 22.65
N ALA A 60 -22.97 -17.58 23.56
CA ALA A 60 -22.98 -16.37 24.35
C ALA A 60 -22.48 -16.72 25.75
N TYR A 61 -21.28 -16.25 26.08
CA TYR A 61 -20.76 -16.39 27.44
C TYR A 61 -21.25 -15.23 28.28
N PRO A 62 -21.79 -15.49 29.47
CA PRO A 62 -22.12 -14.42 30.38
C PRO A 62 -20.86 -13.69 30.83
N ASP A 63 -21.03 -12.41 31.19
CA ASP A 63 -20.01 -11.66 31.94
C ASP A 63 -19.70 -12.35 33.28
N GLU A 64 -18.71 -11.85 34.03
CA GLU A 64 -18.13 -12.43 35.27
C GLU A 64 -19.14 -12.81 36.39
N SER A 65 -20.44 -12.58 36.20
CA SER A 65 -21.49 -13.03 37.10
C SER A 65 -21.61 -14.56 37.11
N PRO A 66 -21.32 -15.23 38.25
CA PRO A 66 -21.35 -16.69 38.36
C PRO A 66 -22.75 -17.30 38.28
N THR A 67 -23.81 -16.49 38.26
CA THR A 67 -25.21 -16.94 38.23
C THR A 67 -25.75 -17.10 36.81
N ARG A 68 -25.11 -16.51 35.80
CA ARG A 68 -25.53 -16.66 34.42
C ARG A 68 -24.82 -17.87 33.81
N LYS A 69 -25.57 -18.72 33.11
CA LYS A 69 -25.03 -19.91 32.42
C LYS A 69 -24.67 -19.58 30.97
N VAL A 70 -23.78 -20.37 30.39
CA VAL A 70 -23.43 -20.29 28.96
C VAL A 70 -24.70 -20.52 28.15
N MET A 71 -24.92 -19.71 27.10
CA MET A 71 -26.01 -19.95 26.16
C MET A 71 -25.46 -20.38 24.82
N MET A 72 -25.94 -21.50 24.28
CA MET A 72 -25.67 -21.91 22.90
C MET A 72 -26.79 -21.41 22.01
N ILE A 73 -26.45 -20.95 20.82
CA ILE A 73 -27.35 -20.46 19.79
C ILE A 73 -27.20 -21.41 18.61
N THR A 74 -28.26 -22.09 18.20
CA THR A 74 -28.25 -22.97 17.03
C THR A 74 -29.34 -22.56 16.06
N GLN A 75 -29.07 -22.62 14.77
CA GLN A 75 -30.08 -22.43 13.73
C GLN A 75 -30.38 -23.76 13.06
N ASP A 76 -31.66 -24.11 12.97
CA ASP A 76 -32.11 -25.25 12.19
C ASP A 76 -31.95 -24.92 10.68
N PRO A 77 -31.26 -25.77 9.91
CA PRO A 77 -30.99 -25.53 8.49
C PRO A 77 -32.24 -25.51 7.60
N ASN A 78 -33.35 -26.13 8.02
CA ASN A 78 -34.51 -26.34 7.16
C ASN A 78 -35.58 -25.25 7.29
N ASN A 79 -35.73 -24.69 8.50
CA ASN A 79 -36.77 -23.70 8.81
C ASN A 79 -36.19 -22.37 9.34
N PHE A 80 -34.85 -22.25 9.39
CA PHE A 80 -34.12 -21.10 9.92
C PHE A 80 -34.44 -20.76 11.38
N LEU A 81 -35.03 -21.68 12.16
CA LEU A 81 -35.38 -21.45 13.55
C LEU A 81 -34.11 -21.33 14.40
N ILE A 82 -33.90 -20.18 15.04
CA ILE A 82 -32.84 -20.05 16.04
C ILE A 82 -33.37 -20.51 17.39
N SER A 83 -32.64 -21.43 17.99
CA SER A 83 -32.87 -21.98 19.33
C SER A 83 -31.77 -21.54 20.28
N PHE A 84 -32.16 -21.06 21.46
CA PHE A 84 -31.24 -20.71 22.54
C PHE A 84 -31.26 -21.80 23.61
N TRP A 85 -30.11 -22.40 23.86
CA TRP A 85 -29.96 -23.49 24.81
C TRP A 85 -29.19 -23.03 26.03
N GLN A 86 -29.70 -23.32 27.21
CA GLN A 86 -28.90 -23.18 28.41
C GLN A 86 -27.87 -24.30 28.46
N CYS A 87 -26.60 -23.96 28.55
CA CYS A 87 -25.52 -24.93 28.51
C CYS A 87 -24.80 -25.04 29.85
N ASP A 88 -24.14 -26.17 30.04
CA ASP A 88 -23.16 -26.36 31.10
C ASP A 88 -21.86 -25.57 30.80
N PRO A 89 -20.89 -25.51 31.72
CA PRO A 89 -19.61 -24.86 31.47
C PRO A 89 -18.79 -25.45 30.33
N MET A 90 -19.10 -26.67 29.88
CA MET A 90 -18.44 -27.34 28.75
C MET A 90 -19.14 -27.07 27.40
N GLY A 91 -20.28 -26.37 27.40
CA GLY A 91 -21.04 -26.02 26.20
C GLY A 91 -22.14 -27.03 25.83
N SER A 92 -22.43 -28.01 26.67
CA SER A 92 -23.48 -29.00 26.40
C SER A 92 -24.86 -28.49 26.86
N PRO A 93 -25.92 -28.64 26.06
CA PRO A 93 -27.26 -28.19 26.44
C PRO A 93 -27.79 -28.98 27.65
N LEU A 94 -28.20 -28.25 28.70
CA LEU A 94 -28.75 -28.79 29.95
C LEU A 94 -30.25 -29.05 29.89
N SER A 95 -30.94 -28.41 28.94
CA SER A 95 -32.39 -28.47 28.79
C SER A 95 -32.78 -28.29 27.32
N PRO A 96 -34.03 -28.60 26.93
CA PRO A 96 -34.61 -28.10 25.68
C PRO A 96 -34.43 -26.58 25.54
N PRO A 97 -34.52 -26.03 24.32
CA PRO A 97 -34.20 -24.65 24.07
C PRO A 97 -35.17 -23.74 24.86
N LEU A 98 -34.61 -22.78 25.58
CA LEU A 98 -35.34 -21.81 26.40
C LEU A 98 -36.30 -20.97 25.56
N PHE A 99 -35.91 -20.71 24.32
CA PHE A 99 -36.67 -19.96 23.35
C PHE A 99 -36.23 -20.37 21.95
N SER A 100 -37.20 -20.42 21.04
CA SER A 100 -36.97 -20.67 19.63
C SER A 100 -37.84 -19.72 18.81
N ASP A 101 -37.22 -18.93 17.95
CA ASP A 101 -37.93 -17.94 17.12
C ASP A 101 -37.25 -17.72 15.78
N ILE A 102 -38.08 -17.47 14.79
CA ILE A 102 -37.71 -17.14 13.41
C ILE A 102 -37.41 -15.63 13.31
N GLY A 103 -38.03 -14.80 14.16
CA GLY A 103 -37.91 -13.33 14.13
C GLY A 103 -36.56 -12.77 14.60
N TYR A 104 -35.93 -13.39 15.60
CA TYR A 104 -34.60 -12.96 16.08
C TYR A 104 -33.45 -13.23 15.09
N VAL A 105 -33.66 -14.15 14.15
CA VAL A 105 -32.68 -14.57 13.12
C VAL A 105 -32.38 -13.42 12.18
N GLN A 106 -33.42 -12.78 11.64
CA GLN A 106 -33.24 -11.62 10.78
C GLN A 106 -32.58 -10.48 11.53
N LYS A 107 -32.91 -10.24 12.81
CA LYS A 107 -32.35 -9.10 13.56
C LYS A 107 -30.90 -9.32 14.02
N SER A 108 -30.55 -10.56 14.39
CA SER A 108 -29.21 -10.93 14.88
C SER A 108 -28.19 -11.11 13.73
N LEU A 109 -28.56 -11.83 12.66
CA LEU A 109 -27.73 -11.94 11.45
C LEU A 109 -27.53 -10.55 10.80
N ARG A 110 -28.55 -9.68 10.86
CA ARG A 110 -28.46 -8.27 10.44
C ARG A 110 -27.47 -7.47 11.26
N SER A 111 -27.50 -7.59 12.59
CA SER A 111 -26.50 -6.94 13.45
C SER A 111 -25.09 -7.48 13.19
N GLY A 112 -24.94 -8.78 12.90
CA GLY A 112 -23.66 -9.39 12.54
C GLY A 112 -23.13 -8.85 11.22
N ASN A 113 -23.93 -8.90 10.16
CA ASN A 113 -23.55 -8.46 8.81
C ASN A 113 -23.24 -6.95 8.77
N ILE A 114 -24.06 -6.11 9.41
CA ILE A 114 -23.80 -4.67 9.50
C ILE A 114 -22.49 -4.38 10.24
N ARG A 115 -22.19 -5.13 11.32
CA ARG A 115 -20.90 -4.99 12.04
C ARG A 115 -19.72 -5.42 11.20
N THR A 116 -19.84 -6.52 10.44
CA THR A 116 -18.78 -6.98 9.54
C THR A 116 -18.55 -5.99 8.39
N MET A 117 -19.61 -5.51 7.74
CA MET A 117 -19.51 -4.46 6.71
C MET A 117 -18.83 -3.21 7.27
N ASN A 118 -19.25 -2.74 8.44
CA ASN A 118 -18.65 -1.58 9.08
C ASN A 118 -17.17 -1.83 9.44
N PHE A 119 -16.83 -3.01 9.96
CA PHE A 119 -15.45 -3.37 10.25
C PHE A 119 -14.58 -3.34 8.98
N VAL A 120 -15.04 -3.94 7.89
CA VAL A 120 -14.32 -3.94 6.61
C VAL A 120 -14.20 -2.52 6.06
N SER A 121 -15.28 -1.72 6.06
CA SER A 121 -15.26 -0.33 5.62
C SER A 121 -14.29 0.53 6.43
N VAL A 122 -14.25 0.39 7.76
CA VAL A 122 -13.29 1.10 8.63
C VAL A 122 -11.85 0.72 8.29
N ARG A 123 -11.59 -0.57 7.98
CA ARG A 123 -10.25 -1.03 7.58
C ARG A 123 -9.87 -0.50 6.20
N LEU A 124 -10.77 -0.55 5.23
CA LEU A 124 -10.57 0.03 3.90
C LEU A 124 -10.31 1.53 3.97
N SER A 125 -11.06 2.25 4.80
CA SER A 125 -10.86 3.69 5.02
C SER A 125 -9.48 3.97 5.62
N LYS A 126 -9.07 3.17 6.61
CA LYS A 126 -7.73 3.30 7.20
C LYS A 126 -6.62 3.01 6.17
N ILE A 127 -6.76 1.96 5.37
CA ILE A 127 -5.79 1.63 4.31
C ILE A 127 -5.74 2.76 3.27
N ALA A 128 -6.90 3.24 2.80
CA ALA A 128 -6.97 4.35 1.85
C ALA A 128 -6.30 5.62 2.42
N SER A 129 -6.45 5.89 3.71
CA SER A 129 -5.80 7.03 4.38
C SER A 129 -4.28 6.91 4.54
N THR A 130 -3.72 5.70 4.45
CA THR A 130 -2.25 5.50 4.48
C THR A 130 -1.60 5.70 3.12
N ILE A 131 -2.38 5.67 2.03
CA ILE A 131 -1.89 5.90 0.68
C ILE A 131 -1.83 7.42 0.48
N PRO A 132 -0.68 7.99 0.08
CA PRO A 132 -0.52 9.44 -0.07
C PRO A 132 -1.33 10.02 -1.24
N TYR A 133 -1.93 9.16 -2.04
CA TYR A 133 -2.67 9.50 -3.25
C TYR A 133 -4.17 9.34 -3.01
N PRO A 134 -5.01 10.23 -3.57
CA PRO A 134 -6.46 10.08 -3.53
C PRO A 134 -6.85 8.71 -4.07
N THR A 135 -7.42 7.89 -3.19
CA THR A 135 -7.76 6.50 -3.47
C THR A 135 -9.16 6.21 -2.96
N PHE A 136 -9.97 5.56 -3.79
CA PHE A 136 -11.25 4.98 -3.39
C PHE A 136 -11.16 3.46 -3.52
N SER A 137 -11.65 2.72 -2.54
CA SER A 137 -11.76 1.26 -2.63
C SER A 137 -13.13 0.77 -2.20
N GLY A 138 -13.56 -0.33 -2.81
CA GLY A 138 -14.87 -0.93 -2.60
C GLY A 138 -14.79 -2.45 -2.66
N PHE A 139 -15.67 -3.10 -1.92
CA PHE A 139 -15.79 -4.56 -1.88
C PHE A 139 -17.18 -4.94 -2.37
N LEU A 140 -17.25 -5.71 -3.45
CA LEU A 140 -18.47 -6.08 -4.15
C LEU A 140 -18.70 -7.60 -4.00
N ASP A 141 -19.87 -8.00 -3.55
CA ASP A 141 -20.28 -9.41 -3.58
C ASP A 141 -20.76 -9.79 -4.98
N VAL A 142 -20.13 -10.80 -5.55
CA VAL A 142 -20.44 -11.31 -6.90
C VAL A 142 -21.85 -11.91 -6.96
N THR A 143 -22.28 -12.57 -5.89
CA THR A 143 -23.54 -13.32 -5.88
C THR A 143 -24.74 -12.39 -5.82
N SER A 144 -24.66 -11.34 -5.00
CA SER A 144 -25.74 -10.36 -4.86
C SER A 144 -25.61 -9.14 -5.78
N GLY A 145 -24.42 -8.90 -6.35
CA GLY A 145 -24.11 -7.69 -7.13
C GLY A 145 -24.19 -6.40 -6.30
N LYS A 146 -23.96 -6.49 -4.99
CA LYS A 146 -24.08 -5.37 -4.05
C LYS A 146 -22.73 -4.94 -3.50
N LEU A 147 -22.56 -3.64 -3.32
CA LEU A 147 -21.38 -3.08 -2.66
C LEU A 147 -21.50 -3.32 -1.14
N VAL A 148 -20.69 -4.23 -0.60
CA VAL A 148 -20.74 -4.64 0.80
C VAL A 148 -19.84 -3.80 1.71
N ALA A 149 -18.80 -3.18 1.17
CA ALA A 149 -17.95 -2.27 1.92
C ALA A 149 -17.33 -1.19 1.02
N SER A 150 -16.96 -0.06 1.62
CA SER A 150 -16.28 1.05 0.94
C SER A 150 -15.30 1.75 1.88
N SER A 151 -14.22 2.29 1.32
CA SER A 151 -13.28 3.16 2.05
C SER A 151 -13.83 4.54 2.36
N ASP A 152 -14.86 5.00 1.64
CA ASP A 152 -15.48 6.29 1.87
C ASP A 152 -16.58 6.17 2.95
N PRO A 153 -16.37 6.76 4.14
CA PRO A 153 -17.32 6.66 5.25
C PRO A 153 -18.62 7.43 4.99
N SER A 154 -18.66 8.33 3.99
CA SER A 154 -19.85 9.10 3.66
C SER A 154 -20.89 8.32 2.85
N ILE A 155 -20.50 7.17 2.27
CA ILE A 155 -21.39 6.35 1.46
C ILE A 155 -22.32 5.54 2.35
N ASN A 156 -23.63 5.77 2.19
CA ASN A 156 -24.63 4.88 2.76
C ASN A 156 -24.80 3.65 1.85
N LEU A 157 -24.42 2.48 2.36
CA LEU A 157 -24.58 1.20 1.65
C LEU A 157 -25.90 0.50 1.97
N LEU A 158 -26.68 1.04 2.91
CA LEU A 158 -27.94 0.45 3.34
C LEU A 158 -29.14 1.19 2.72
N THR A 159 -30.21 0.45 2.48
CA THR A 159 -31.51 1.00 2.08
C THR A 159 -32.05 1.95 3.17
N ASN A 160 -33.01 2.82 2.82
CA ASN A 160 -33.57 3.81 3.76
C ASN A 160 -34.22 3.19 5.00
N ASP A 161 -34.74 1.98 4.86
CA ASP A 161 -35.31 1.18 5.95
C ASP A 161 -34.21 0.48 6.78
N GLY A 162 -32.97 0.49 6.31
CA GLY A 162 -31.80 -0.16 6.91
C GLY A 162 -31.86 -1.69 6.87
N TYR A 163 -32.80 -2.30 6.14
CA TYR A 163 -32.99 -3.76 6.12
C TYR A 163 -32.26 -4.45 4.97
N GLY A 164 -31.83 -3.70 3.96
CA GLY A 164 -31.11 -4.23 2.80
C GLY A 164 -29.82 -3.48 2.51
N ILE A 165 -28.91 -4.15 1.80
CA ILE A 165 -27.78 -3.49 1.14
C ILE A 165 -28.30 -2.96 -0.21
N LEU A 166 -27.93 -1.72 -0.53
CA LEU A 166 -28.26 -1.09 -1.80
C LEU A 166 -27.58 -1.84 -2.96
N PRO A 167 -28.30 -2.07 -4.09
CA PRO A 167 -27.67 -2.57 -5.29
C PRO A 167 -26.69 -1.53 -5.84
N LEU A 168 -25.65 -1.99 -6.54
CA LEU A 168 -24.54 -1.15 -7.01
C LEU A 168 -25.01 0.12 -7.74
N GLY A 169 -25.98 -0.01 -8.65
CA GLY A 169 -26.52 1.12 -9.42
C GLY A 169 -27.37 2.12 -8.64
N SER A 170 -27.77 1.81 -7.40
CA SER A 170 -28.57 2.70 -6.55
C SER A 170 -27.74 3.43 -5.48
N VAL A 171 -26.44 3.15 -5.39
CA VAL A 171 -25.55 3.85 -4.46
C VAL A 171 -25.23 5.25 -5.02
N ASN A 172 -25.55 6.29 -4.26
CA ASN A 172 -25.30 7.68 -4.65
C ASN A 172 -23.83 8.06 -4.39
N ASN A 173 -22.92 7.56 -5.22
CA ASN A 173 -21.51 7.92 -5.21
C ASN A 173 -20.93 7.84 -6.63
N THR A 174 -20.10 8.81 -7.01
CA THR A 174 -19.54 8.94 -8.37
C THR A 174 -18.68 7.75 -8.78
N PHE A 175 -17.85 7.22 -7.88
CA PHE A 175 -17.01 6.04 -8.17
C PHE A 175 -17.85 4.77 -8.31
N VAL A 176 -18.86 4.63 -7.45
CA VAL A 176 -19.75 3.45 -7.49
C VAL A 176 -20.63 3.46 -8.74
N GLN A 177 -21.11 4.63 -9.15
CA GLN A 177 -21.84 4.82 -10.40
C GLN A 177 -20.94 4.57 -11.62
N ASP A 178 -19.69 5.07 -11.62
CA ASP A 178 -18.74 4.76 -12.69
C ASP A 178 -18.46 3.25 -12.79
N LEU A 179 -18.33 2.56 -11.66
CA LEU A 179 -18.15 1.11 -11.62
C LEU A 179 -19.37 0.36 -12.17
N ALA A 180 -20.58 0.79 -11.81
CA ALA A 180 -21.81 0.22 -12.37
C ALA A 180 -21.89 0.43 -13.90
N ASN A 181 -21.53 1.63 -14.36
CA ASN A 181 -21.48 1.96 -15.79
C ASN A 181 -20.39 1.18 -16.53
N TYR A 182 -19.25 0.92 -15.89
CA TYR A 182 -18.20 0.08 -16.44
C TYR A 182 -18.72 -1.34 -16.73
N TYR A 183 -19.40 -1.97 -15.77
CA TYR A 183 -20.00 -3.29 -16.00
C TYR A 183 -21.07 -3.25 -17.09
N ALA A 184 -21.94 -2.23 -17.08
CA ALA A 184 -23.00 -2.10 -18.06
C ALA A 184 -22.50 -1.87 -19.49
N SER A 185 -21.38 -1.16 -19.65
CA SER A 185 -20.77 -0.89 -20.97
C SER A 185 -19.88 -2.02 -21.46
N SER A 186 -19.24 -2.77 -20.54
CA SER A 186 -18.28 -3.81 -20.89
C SER A 186 -18.93 -5.19 -21.10
N PHE A 187 -20.10 -5.44 -20.48
CA PHE A 187 -20.77 -6.74 -20.53
C PHE A 187 -22.23 -6.55 -20.96
N GLN A 188 -22.61 -7.19 -22.07
CA GLN A 188 -23.94 -7.07 -22.68
C GLN A 188 -24.98 -7.97 -21.99
N SER A 189 -25.16 -7.77 -20.69
CA SER A 189 -26.09 -8.53 -19.86
C SER A 189 -27.24 -7.65 -19.36
N ALA A 190 -28.43 -8.23 -19.21
CA ALA A 190 -29.66 -7.48 -18.90
C ALA A 190 -29.71 -6.89 -17.48
N THR A 191 -28.97 -7.47 -16.54
CA THR A 191 -28.94 -7.02 -15.14
C THR A 191 -27.50 -6.82 -14.67
N THR A 192 -27.30 -5.93 -13.69
CA THR A 192 -25.97 -5.67 -13.11
C THR A 192 -25.34 -6.95 -12.53
N ILE A 193 -26.15 -7.83 -11.93
CA ILE A 193 -25.66 -9.10 -11.39
C ILE A 193 -25.14 -10.00 -12.51
N ALA A 194 -25.87 -10.14 -13.62
CA ALA A 194 -25.43 -10.93 -14.76
C ALA A 194 -24.14 -10.35 -15.39
N GLN A 195 -24.05 -9.03 -15.50
CA GLN A 195 -22.83 -8.35 -15.99
C GLN A 195 -21.60 -8.63 -15.10
N ILE A 196 -21.79 -8.63 -13.77
CA ILE A 196 -20.74 -8.96 -12.81
C ILE A 196 -20.35 -10.44 -12.92
N LEU A 197 -21.30 -11.35 -13.11
CA LEU A 197 -21.03 -12.77 -13.30
C LEU A 197 -20.26 -13.02 -14.61
N ASP A 198 -20.62 -12.34 -15.70
CA ASP A 198 -19.89 -12.40 -16.97
C ASP A 198 -18.45 -11.90 -16.81
N PHE A 199 -18.25 -10.79 -16.08
CA PHE A 199 -16.91 -10.31 -15.73
C PHE A 199 -16.09 -11.39 -15.02
N VAL A 200 -16.68 -12.01 -13.99
CA VAL A 200 -16.00 -13.03 -13.19
C VAL A 200 -15.66 -14.28 -14.01
N GLN A 201 -16.57 -14.71 -14.89
CA GLN A 201 -16.31 -15.82 -15.81
C GLN A 201 -15.18 -15.50 -16.80
N ASN A 202 -15.16 -14.27 -17.34
CA ASN A 202 -14.10 -13.82 -18.23
C ASN A 202 -12.73 -13.76 -17.51
N MET A 203 -12.72 -13.34 -16.24
CA MET A 203 -11.52 -13.38 -15.40
C MET A 203 -10.99 -14.81 -15.23
N ASP A 204 -11.88 -15.76 -14.90
CA ASP A 204 -11.51 -17.17 -14.75
C ASP A 204 -10.96 -17.78 -16.04
N GLN A 205 -11.64 -17.54 -17.17
CA GLN A 205 -11.22 -18.07 -18.46
C GLN A 205 -9.89 -17.49 -18.93
N SER A 206 -9.64 -16.21 -18.64
CA SER A 206 -8.38 -15.55 -18.99
C SER A 206 -7.21 -15.93 -18.08
N GLY A 207 -7.48 -16.55 -16.93
CA GLY A 207 -6.48 -16.85 -15.90
C GLY A 207 -5.84 -15.60 -15.28
N LYS A 208 -6.45 -14.42 -15.47
CA LYS A 208 -5.93 -13.16 -14.92
C LYS A 208 -6.39 -13.01 -13.48
N GLU A 209 -5.46 -12.70 -12.59
CA GLU A 209 -5.77 -12.41 -11.19
C GLU A 209 -6.42 -11.02 -11.01
N LYS A 210 -5.99 -10.05 -11.83
CA LYS A 210 -6.44 -8.65 -11.76
C LYS A 210 -6.48 -8.01 -13.15
N ILE A 211 -7.31 -6.97 -13.30
CA ILE A 211 -7.36 -6.14 -14.50
C ILE A 211 -7.24 -4.65 -14.15
N TYR A 212 -6.73 -3.90 -15.12
CA TYR A 212 -6.55 -2.45 -15.05
C TYR A 212 -7.39 -1.78 -16.13
N VAL A 213 -8.12 -0.74 -15.74
CA VAL A 213 -8.98 0.02 -16.64
C VAL A 213 -8.77 1.51 -16.39
N ASN A 214 -8.43 2.26 -17.43
CA ASN A 214 -8.38 3.72 -17.35
C ASN A 214 -9.82 4.27 -17.38
N ARG A 215 -10.13 5.13 -16.41
CA ARG A 215 -11.45 5.76 -16.23
C ARG A 215 -11.27 7.27 -16.18
N ASN A 216 -12.23 8.01 -16.73
CA ASN A 216 -12.31 9.45 -16.53
C ASN A 216 -13.57 9.76 -15.72
N ILE A 217 -13.39 10.27 -14.51
CA ILE A 217 -14.48 10.56 -13.58
C ILE A 217 -14.42 12.06 -13.28
N ASN A 218 -15.46 12.79 -13.68
CA ASN A 218 -15.56 14.25 -13.53
C ASN A 218 -14.34 15.02 -14.09
N GLY A 219 -13.78 14.56 -15.22
CA GLY A 219 -12.65 15.21 -15.89
C GLY A 219 -11.28 14.85 -15.32
N VAL A 220 -11.21 14.01 -14.29
CA VAL A 220 -9.96 13.51 -13.69
C VAL A 220 -9.72 12.08 -14.14
N ASN A 221 -8.46 11.73 -14.43
CA ASN A 221 -8.08 10.39 -14.85
C ASN A 221 -7.79 9.49 -13.65
N TRP A 222 -8.48 8.35 -13.60
CA TRP A 222 -8.38 7.34 -12.56
C TRP A 222 -7.98 6.00 -13.15
N LEU A 223 -7.13 5.26 -12.45
CA LEU A 223 -6.85 3.86 -12.73
C LEU A 223 -7.77 3.01 -11.86
N LEU A 224 -8.64 2.22 -12.49
CA LEU A 224 -9.46 1.23 -11.83
C LEU A 224 -8.74 -0.13 -11.87
N GLU A 225 -8.38 -0.66 -10.70
CA GLU A 225 -8.00 -2.06 -10.52
C GLU A 225 -9.22 -2.88 -10.07
N LEU A 226 -9.47 -3.99 -10.75
CA LEU A 226 -10.46 -4.99 -10.32
C LEU A 226 -9.76 -6.33 -10.11
N LYS A 227 -9.94 -6.89 -8.91
CA LYS A 227 -9.42 -8.21 -8.52
C LYS A 227 -10.55 -9.09 -8.01
N VAL A 228 -10.63 -10.32 -8.51
CA VAL A 228 -11.58 -11.32 -8.02
C VAL A 228 -10.90 -12.15 -6.95
N MET A 229 -11.52 -12.30 -5.79
CA MET A 229 -10.98 -13.08 -4.67
C MET A 229 -12.02 -14.01 -4.05
N PRO A 230 -11.67 -15.28 -3.79
CA PRO A 230 -12.52 -16.18 -3.02
C PRO A 230 -12.34 -15.94 -1.50
N LEU A 231 -13.44 -15.81 -0.76
CA LEU A 231 -13.45 -15.71 0.70
C LEU A 231 -14.58 -16.57 1.25
N LEU A 232 -14.23 -17.57 2.08
CA LEU A 232 -15.19 -18.48 2.75
C LEU A 232 -16.17 -19.19 1.79
N GLY A 233 -15.73 -19.51 0.57
CA GLY A 233 -16.57 -20.15 -0.45
C GLY A 233 -17.46 -19.19 -1.24
N GLN A 234 -17.45 -17.89 -0.91
CA GLN A 234 -18.05 -16.82 -1.70
C GLN A 234 -16.97 -16.11 -2.52
N ARG A 235 -17.38 -15.44 -3.60
CA ARG A 235 -16.47 -14.66 -4.45
C ARG A 235 -16.80 -13.19 -4.31
N PHE A 236 -15.74 -12.40 -4.17
CA PHE A 236 -15.82 -10.96 -4.06
C PHE A 236 -14.96 -10.31 -5.12
N ILE A 237 -15.36 -9.11 -5.52
CA ILE A 237 -14.55 -8.25 -6.36
C ILE A 237 -14.07 -7.10 -5.49
N PHE A 238 -12.76 -6.96 -5.43
CA PHE A 238 -12.12 -5.81 -4.85
C PHE A 238 -11.86 -4.79 -5.96
N ALA A 239 -12.45 -3.60 -5.81
CA ALA A 239 -12.35 -2.51 -6.76
C ALA A 239 -11.59 -1.34 -6.12
N VAL A 240 -10.60 -0.81 -6.82
CA VAL A 240 -9.79 0.31 -6.34
C VAL A 240 -9.60 1.33 -7.45
N PHE A 241 -9.88 2.58 -7.14
CA PHE A 241 -9.62 3.73 -8.00
C PHE A 241 -8.46 4.53 -7.43
N ILE A 242 -7.44 4.76 -8.25
CA ILE A 242 -6.28 5.61 -7.92
C ILE A 242 -6.24 6.79 -8.88
N ASN A 243 -6.07 8.01 -8.36
CA ASN A 243 -5.95 9.20 -9.18
C ASN A 243 -4.58 9.24 -9.88
N ILE A 244 -4.56 9.03 -11.20
CA ILE A 244 -3.32 8.97 -11.98
C ILE A 244 -2.73 10.37 -12.14
N ASP A 245 -3.56 11.38 -12.35
CA ASP A 245 -3.09 12.76 -12.55
C ASP A 245 -2.32 13.27 -11.34
N PHE A 246 -2.79 12.94 -10.13
CA PHE A 246 -2.12 13.28 -8.88
C PHE A 246 -0.79 12.53 -8.73
N VAL A 247 -0.76 11.23 -9.05
CA VAL A 247 0.48 10.43 -9.05
C VAL A 247 1.49 11.01 -10.02
N GLN A 248 1.08 11.37 -11.23
CA GLN A 248 1.95 11.98 -12.23
C GLN A 248 2.46 13.35 -11.80
N ALA A 249 1.61 14.18 -11.19
CA ALA A 249 2.01 15.49 -10.68
C ALA A 249 3.05 15.37 -9.56
N ASP A 250 2.85 14.43 -8.64
CA ASP A 250 3.79 14.18 -7.54
C ASP A 250 5.12 13.61 -8.05
N ILE A 251 5.09 12.68 -9.01
CA ILE A 251 6.30 12.16 -9.66
C ILE A 251 7.05 13.29 -10.37
N LYS A 252 6.36 14.18 -11.09
CA LYS A 252 6.99 15.33 -11.75
C LYS A 252 7.61 16.28 -10.73
N ALA A 253 6.88 16.65 -9.68
CA ALA A 253 7.37 17.55 -8.63
C ALA A 253 8.58 16.94 -7.88
N SER A 254 8.55 15.64 -7.61
CA SER A 254 9.68 14.91 -7.02
C SER A 254 10.89 14.87 -7.98
N GLY A 255 10.64 14.56 -9.25
CA GLY A 255 11.65 14.56 -10.31
C GLY A 255 12.31 15.93 -10.51
N GLU A 256 11.55 17.01 -10.44
CA GLU A 256 12.09 18.38 -10.49
C GLU A 256 13.01 18.67 -9.31
N LYS A 257 12.60 18.31 -8.08
CA LYS A 257 13.46 18.48 -6.88
C LYS A 257 14.77 17.70 -7.00
N THR A 258 14.72 16.46 -7.45
CA THR A 258 15.93 15.65 -7.69
C THR A 258 16.78 16.23 -8.82
N GLY A 259 16.15 16.73 -9.88
CA GLY A 259 16.83 17.42 -10.99
C GLY A 259 17.58 18.67 -10.54
N PHE A 260 16.96 19.52 -9.71
CA PHE A 260 17.61 20.70 -9.13
C PHE A 260 18.77 20.33 -8.21
N MET A 261 18.65 19.27 -7.40
CA MET A 261 19.77 18.77 -6.60
C MET A 261 20.93 18.29 -7.47
N MET A 262 20.65 17.53 -8.53
CA MET A 262 21.68 17.04 -9.45
C MET A 262 22.38 18.19 -10.18
N LEU A 263 21.62 19.19 -10.64
CA LEU A 263 22.17 20.39 -11.27
C LEU A 263 23.05 21.20 -10.30
N GLY A 264 22.62 21.33 -9.04
CA GLY A 264 23.42 21.97 -7.99
C GLY A 264 24.77 21.26 -7.76
N ILE A 265 24.78 19.93 -7.77
CA ILE A 265 26.02 19.14 -7.64
C ILE A 265 26.94 19.37 -8.86
N ILE A 266 26.40 19.31 -10.08
CA ILE A 266 27.17 19.56 -11.31
C ILE A 266 27.78 20.96 -11.31
N LEU A 267 27.01 21.97 -10.91
CA LEU A 267 27.48 23.36 -10.82
C LEU A 267 28.60 23.50 -9.79
N ALA A 268 28.48 22.86 -8.63
CA ALA A 268 29.51 22.87 -7.60
C ALA A 268 30.82 22.25 -8.09
N PHE A 269 30.76 21.11 -8.80
CA PHE A 269 31.94 20.48 -9.41
C PHE A 269 32.57 21.32 -10.51
N LEU A 270 31.76 21.99 -11.35
CA LEU A 270 32.28 22.90 -12.38
C LEU A 270 32.98 24.12 -11.78
N LEU A 271 32.41 24.71 -10.72
CA LEU A 271 33.04 25.84 -10.02
C LEU A 271 34.34 25.44 -9.32
N LEU A 272 34.33 24.30 -8.61
CA LEU A 272 35.54 23.75 -7.99
C LEU A 272 36.61 23.42 -9.02
N GLY A 273 36.24 22.76 -10.12
CA GLY A 273 37.14 22.44 -11.23
C GLY A 273 37.70 23.68 -11.90
N GLY A 274 36.87 24.72 -12.09
CA GLY A 274 37.29 26.01 -12.64
C GLY A 274 38.29 26.72 -11.73
N LEU A 275 38.03 26.79 -10.43
CA LEU A 275 38.96 27.36 -9.44
C LEU A 275 40.27 26.59 -9.36
N PHE A 276 40.21 25.25 -9.43
CA PHE A 276 41.39 24.40 -9.46
C PHE A 276 42.23 24.61 -10.74
N SER A 277 41.58 24.67 -11.89
CA SER A 277 42.26 24.93 -13.16
C SER A 277 42.88 26.33 -13.18
N TRP A 278 42.20 27.33 -12.61
CA TRP A 278 42.73 28.69 -12.46
C TRP A 278 43.98 28.72 -11.58
N THR A 279 43.94 28.03 -10.44
CA THR A 279 45.10 27.99 -9.52
C THR A 279 46.31 27.31 -10.15
N ILE A 280 46.13 26.21 -10.89
CA ILE A 280 47.22 25.59 -11.66
C ILE A 280 47.75 26.52 -12.74
N ALA A 281 46.87 27.18 -13.51
CA ALA A 281 47.28 28.12 -14.55
C ALA A 281 48.10 29.28 -13.97
N SER A 282 47.70 29.80 -12.80
CA SER A 282 48.44 30.85 -12.09
C SER A 282 49.82 30.37 -11.63
N GLN A 283 49.94 29.15 -11.10
CA GLN A 283 51.22 28.58 -10.69
C GLN A 283 52.14 28.33 -11.89
N LEU A 284 51.61 27.77 -12.98
CA LEU A 284 52.34 27.59 -14.23
C LEU A 284 52.79 28.92 -14.83
N GLY A 285 51.97 29.97 -14.74
CA GLY A 285 52.34 31.31 -15.18
C GLY A 285 53.50 31.90 -14.39
N LEU A 286 53.54 31.67 -13.07
CA LEU A 286 54.69 32.07 -12.23
C LEU A 286 55.95 31.28 -12.59
N VAL A 287 55.83 29.97 -12.79
CA VAL A 287 56.95 29.11 -13.23
C VAL A 287 57.47 29.56 -14.60
N ALA A 288 56.58 29.87 -15.55
CA ALA A 288 56.97 30.36 -16.86
C ALA A 288 57.74 31.69 -16.77
N LYS A 289 57.28 32.63 -15.92
CA LYS A 289 58.01 33.88 -15.64
C LYS A 289 59.37 33.63 -15.00
N GLN A 290 59.47 32.68 -14.06
CA GLN A 290 60.76 32.31 -13.45
C GLN A 290 61.70 31.67 -14.46
N ILE A 291 61.20 30.83 -15.37
CA ILE A 291 62.00 30.24 -16.46
C ILE A 291 62.50 31.34 -17.39
N ASP A 292 61.67 32.34 -17.72
CA ASP A 292 62.07 33.44 -18.60
C ASP A 292 63.13 34.35 -17.94
N LEU A 293 62.96 34.67 -16.64
CA LEU A 293 63.97 35.37 -15.85
C LEU A 293 65.27 34.57 -15.72
N LEU A 294 65.19 33.25 -15.52
CA LEU A 294 66.36 32.36 -15.50
C LEU A 294 67.06 32.27 -16.86
N LYS A 295 66.31 32.33 -17.98
CA LYS A 295 66.91 32.44 -19.31
C LYS A 295 67.66 33.76 -19.43
N GLN A 296 67.06 34.88 -19.03
CA GLN A 296 67.70 36.20 -19.08
C GLN A 296 68.94 36.28 -18.18
N LEU A 297 68.90 35.73 -16.97
CA LEU A 297 70.04 35.66 -16.04
C LEU A 297 71.13 34.69 -16.53
N LYS A 298 70.79 33.53 -17.09
CA LYS A 298 71.78 32.65 -17.73
C LYS A 298 72.42 33.29 -18.95
N PHE A 299 71.72 34.12 -19.71
CA PHE A 299 72.33 34.85 -20.81
C PHE A 299 73.28 35.94 -20.32
N SER A 300 72.98 36.65 -19.21
CA SER A 300 73.94 37.61 -18.64
C SER A 300 75.13 36.93 -17.97
N GLU A 301 74.95 35.76 -17.36
CA GLU A 301 76.02 34.99 -16.72
C GLU A 301 76.90 34.24 -17.74
N VAL A 302 76.35 33.82 -18.88
CA VAL A 302 77.12 33.28 -20.03
C VAL A 302 77.88 34.39 -20.77
N LEU A 303 77.41 35.64 -20.73
CA LEU A 303 78.15 36.81 -21.24
C LEU A 303 79.26 37.31 -20.30
N ASN A 304 79.24 36.94 -19.02
CA ASN A 304 80.27 37.29 -18.02
C ASN A 304 81.15 36.10 -17.64
N LYS A 305 81.52 35.26 -18.61
CA LYS A 305 82.51 34.20 -18.41
C LYS A 305 83.93 34.76 -18.57
N GLU A 306 84.43 35.37 -17.49
CA GLU A 306 85.87 35.32 -17.20
C GLU A 306 86.22 34.75 -15.82
N GLU A 307 85.31 34.52 -14.87
CA GLU A 307 85.72 33.93 -13.59
C GLU A 307 84.81 32.79 -13.09
N GLY A 308 85.38 31.59 -13.13
CA GLY A 308 85.33 30.56 -12.07
C GLY A 308 84.04 30.28 -11.27
N VAL A 309 83.49 29.08 -11.52
CA VAL A 309 82.86 28.17 -10.54
C VAL A 309 81.49 28.57 -9.94
N LYS A 310 80.42 27.86 -10.35
CA LYS A 310 79.50 27.07 -9.47
C LYS A 310 78.36 26.38 -10.25
N GLY A 311 78.67 25.31 -10.98
CA GLY A 311 77.67 24.42 -11.57
C GLY A 311 77.11 23.41 -10.57
N ARG A 312 76.30 23.82 -9.57
CA ARG A 312 75.74 22.87 -8.58
C ARG A 312 74.28 23.01 -8.13
N SER A 313 73.46 23.97 -8.58
CA SER A 313 72.08 24.08 -8.05
C SER A 313 70.99 23.37 -8.86
N PHE A 314 71.07 23.33 -10.19
CA PHE A 314 69.88 23.00 -11.00
C PHE A 314 69.51 21.50 -11.03
N ILE A 315 70.50 20.59 -11.03
CA ILE A 315 70.24 19.14 -11.05
C ILE A 315 69.72 18.65 -9.69
N PHE A 316 70.17 19.26 -8.59
CA PHE A 316 69.73 18.92 -7.24
C PHE A 316 68.30 19.41 -6.96
N GLU A 317 67.92 20.60 -7.46
CA GLU A 317 66.55 21.10 -7.34
C GLU A 317 65.56 20.30 -8.20
N LEU A 318 65.94 19.88 -9.41
CA LEU A 318 65.09 19.03 -10.26
C LEU A 318 64.87 17.64 -9.65
N ALA A 319 65.89 17.05 -9.02
CA ALA A 319 65.75 15.78 -8.31
C ALA A 319 64.81 15.91 -7.09
N ASN A 320 64.92 16.99 -6.32
CA ASN A 320 64.02 17.25 -5.18
C ASN A 320 62.57 17.51 -5.62
N LEU A 321 62.36 18.19 -6.75
CA LEU A 321 61.02 18.39 -7.31
C LEU A 321 60.39 17.09 -7.81
N GLN A 322 61.17 16.21 -8.43
CA GLN A 322 60.68 14.88 -8.83
C GLN A 322 60.35 14.01 -7.60
N GLN A 323 61.13 14.08 -6.53
CA GLN A 323 60.89 13.32 -5.32
C GLN A 323 59.62 13.80 -4.57
N ALA A 324 59.40 15.11 -4.50
CA ALA A 324 58.18 15.68 -3.93
C ALA A 324 56.91 15.29 -4.73
N PHE A 325 57.01 15.22 -6.06
CA PHE A 325 55.90 14.75 -6.91
C PHE A 325 55.56 13.27 -6.69
N PHE A 326 56.57 12.42 -6.47
CA PHE A 326 56.35 11.00 -6.16
C PHE A 326 55.69 10.79 -4.79
N GLU A 327 56.09 11.56 -3.77
CA GLU A 327 55.44 11.51 -2.45
C GLU A 327 54.00 11.98 -2.46
N TRP A 328 53.70 13.05 -3.21
CA TRP A 328 52.34 13.57 -3.32
C TRP A 328 51.41 12.58 -4.04
N ARG A 329 51.89 11.95 -5.13
CA ARG A 329 51.16 10.90 -5.84
C ARG A 329 50.86 9.68 -4.96
N ARG A 330 51.78 9.31 -4.06
CA ARG A 330 51.60 8.18 -3.13
C ARG A 330 50.54 8.47 -2.05
N ARG A 331 50.37 9.73 -1.63
CA ARG A 331 49.32 10.11 -0.65
C ARG A 331 47.92 10.12 -1.25
N LEU A 332 47.78 10.39 -2.54
CA LEU A 332 46.50 10.37 -3.26
C LEU A 332 45.95 8.98 -3.54
N GLN A 333 46.77 7.92 -3.45
CA GLN A 333 46.31 6.53 -3.62
C GLN A 333 45.89 5.86 -2.30
N ASN A 334 46.11 6.52 -1.16
CA ASN A 334 45.82 5.99 0.18
C ASN A 334 44.64 6.70 0.87
N VAL A 335 43.80 7.41 0.10
CA VAL A 335 42.53 8.04 0.53
C VAL A 335 41.43 7.52 -0.37
#